data_AF-A0A4R0NQQ6-F1
#
_entry.id   AF-A0A4R0NQQ6-F1
#
_cell.length_a   1.000
_cell.length_b   1.000
_cell.length_c   1.000
_cell.angle_alpha   90.00
_cell.angle_beta   90.00
_cell.angle_gamma   90.00
#
_symmetry.space_group_name_H-M   'P 1'
#
loop_
_entity.id
_entity.type
_entity.pdbx_description
1 polymer ?
#
loop_
_entity_poly.entity_id
_entity_poly.type
_entity_poly.pdbx_seq_one_letter_code
_entity_poly.pdbx_strand_id
1 'polypeptide(L)'
;MATLQFIFGASPIPLDSIADLEKAAPNLMVYALPAVLLFTLIEYGVSYFSEHKSYENRETLGSVMIGLGNLAVNLLMKMALLYAAVWIYNLLPWRMELNWWTLIACFVAYDCCSYWSHRISHFNRFFWATHVVHHSAEHYNLTVAFRQSWVQHFKTLFFIPVALMGFHPVVFFVASQLSTLYQFWVHTERIGKLHPFIERHFGTPSSHRVHHGSQEKYLDKNFGAVFMIWDHMFGTFQYEEEKPIYGLTTPVANKTNPFVLNFHEYRDMIADIRQSDGIKELLFFIFGSPGKIYQHKIANIKKGIEPAGNVRKEPLLMRFLKAAILILALILCLNESSPAQKSSMPEPLPVPKGENLLFFLQRNPDANTVIYELNFEKDGKLNDRRPVKGSWIRYEEEEKFKELTSIEQKFAYGVKCKSLGNEEYEIRLVAYKKLPLYLKKSESDQKYRIYIKDEGKDLLLKRVFVRVNGGSFWFPKVQYIDLITTNSTTGIEFLKRINI
;
A
#
# COMPACT_ATOMS: atom_id res chain seq x y z
N MET A 1 21.91 6.55 39.50
CA MET A 1 22.12 5.85 38.21
C MET A 1 21.36 4.53 38.07
N ALA A 2 21.01 3.82 39.16
CA ALA A 2 20.28 2.53 39.08
C ALA A 2 18.81 2.63 38.60
N THR A 3 18.17 3.80 38.64
CA THR A 3 16.74 3.98 38.27
C THR A 3 16.49 4.22 36.77
N LEU A 4 17.49 4.64 35.99
CA LEU A 4 17.33 4.89 34.54
C LEU A 4 17.51 3.64 33.68
N GLN A 5 18.24 2.63 34.18
CA GLN A 5 18.44 1.34 33.49
C GLN A 5 17.16 0.51 33.35
N PHE A 6 16.13 0.77 34.16
CA PHE A 6 14.84 0.09 34.04
C PHE A 6 13.96 0.68 32.93
N ILE A 7 14.24 1.92 32.50
CA ILE A 7 13.43 2.65 31.53
C ILE A 7 14.08 2.60 30.14
N PHE A 8 15.40 2.74 30.08
CA PHE A 8 16.17 2.85 28.84
C PHE A 8 17.13 1.68 28.66
N GLY A 9 17.42 1.32 27.41
CA GLY A 9 18.33 0.23 27.06
C GLY A 9 17.62 -1.08 26.76
N ALA A 10 16.35 -1.01 26.37
CA ALA A 10 15.56 -2.19 26.03
C ALA A 10 16.23 -3.03 24.93
N SER A 11 15.95 -4.34 24.95
CA SER A 11 16.46 -5.24 23.93
C SER A 11 15.90 -4.89 22.54
N PRO A 12 16.69 -5.04 21.46
CA PRO A 12 16.16 -4.94 20.11
C PRO A 12 15.02 -5.93 19.89
N ILE A 13 14.00 -5.52 19.14
CA ILE A 13 12.89 -6.39 18.76
C ILE A 13 13.32 -7.20 17.52
N PRO A 14 13.31 -8.55 17.57
CA PRO A 14 13.62 -9.37 16.40
C PRO A 14 12.63 -9.11 15.26
N LEU A 15 13.12 -9.02 14.02
CA LEU A 15 12.29 -8.66 12.86
C LEU A 15 11.28 -9.77 12.50
N ASP A 16 11.61 -11.03 12.79
CA ASP A 16 10.76 -12.20 12.65
C ASP A 16 9.60 -12.21 13.66
N SER A 17 9.75 -11.56 14.82
CA SER A 17 8.70 -11.43 15.84
C SER A 17 7.69 -10.29 15.57
N ILE A 18 7.85 -9.51 14.49
CA ILE A 18 6.99 -8.35 14.22
C ILE A 18 5.52 -8.75 14.00
N ALA A 19 5.27 -9.91 13.39
CA ALA A 19 3.91 -10.41 13.20
C ALA A 19 3.22 -10.76 14.54
N ASP A 20 3.97 -11.30 15.50
CA ASP A 20 3.43 -11.62 16.81
C ASP A 20 3.25 -10.37 17.68
N LEU A 21 4.16 -9.40 17.54
CA LEU A 21 4.02 -8.08 18.14
C LEU A 21 2.75 -7.38 17.64
N GLU A 22 2.45 -7.47 16.35
CA GLU A 22 1.24 -6.90 15.74
C GLU A 22 -0.03 -7.54 16.31
N LYS A 23 -0.05 -8.87 16.44
CA LYS A 23 -1.20 -9.61 17.01
C LYS A 23 -1.40 -9.32 18.49
N ALA A 24 -0.32 -9.15 19.25
CA ALA A 24 -0.36 -8.86 20.69
C ALA A 24 -0.74 -7.40 20.98
N ALA A 25 -0.50 -6.49 20.04
CA ALA A 25 -0.81 -5.07 20.21
C ALA A 25 -2.32 -4.80 20.15
N PRO A 26 -2.87 -3.95 21.03
CA PRO A 26 -4.28 -3.61 21.00
C PRO A 26 -4.64 -2.82 19.73
N ASN A 27 -5.66 -3.29 19.02
CA ASN A 27 -6.23 -2.62 17.85
C ASN A 27 -7.47 -1.82 18.26
N LEU A 28 -7.25 -0.66 18.89
CA LEU A 28 -8.29 0.22 19.41
C LEU A 28 -9.29 0.65 18.32
N MET A 29 -8.82 0.79 17.08
CA MET A 29 -9.68 1.16 15.94
C MET A 29 -10.77 0.14 15.65
N VAL A 30 -10.44 -1.16 15.69
CA VAL A 30 -11.43 -2.23 15.45
C VAL A 30 -12.47 -2.24 16.56
N TYR A 31 -12.07 -2.04 17.81
CA TYR A 31 -13.00 -1.98 18.95
C TYR A 31 -13.88 -0.73 18.92
N ALA A 32 -13.36 0.41 18.44
CA ALA A 32 -14.10 1.67 18.35
C ALA A 32 -15.06 1.71 17.14
N LEU A 33 -14.81 0.93 16.09
CA LEU A 33 -15.58 0.98 14.84
C LEU A 33 -17.11 0.81 15.04
N PRO A 34 -17.62 -0.14 15.85
CA PRO A 34 -19.04 -0.23 16.12
C PRO A 34 -19.62 1.04 16.75
N ALA A 35 -18.91 1.67 17.68
CA ALA A 35 -19.34 2.91 18.31
C ALA A 35 -19.32 4.10 17.34
N VAL A 36 -18.27 4.21 16.53
CA VAL A 36 -18.15 5.21 15.45
C VAL A 36 -19.33 5.12 14.48
N LEU A 37 -19.66 3.90 14.03
CA LEU A 37 -20.80 3.67 13.14
C LEU A 37 -22.13 3.97 13.83
N LEU A 38 -22.31 3.52 15.08
CA LEU A 38 -23.52 3.76 15.85
C LEU A 38 -23.77 5.27 16.03
N PHE A 39 -22.77 6.04 16.48
CA PHE A 39 -22.92 7.48 16.67
C PHE A 39 -23.17 8.22 15.35
N THR A 40 -22.52 7.78 14.26
CA THR A 40 -22.77 8.35 12.93
C THR A 40 -24.22 8.09 12.48
N LEU A 41 -24.73 6.86 12.69
CA LEU A 41 -26.11 6.51 12.35
C LEU A 41 -27.13 7.26 13.21
N ILE A 42 -26.83 7.43 14.50
CA ILE A 42 -27.66 8.24 15.41
C ILE A 42 -27.69 9.70 14.93
N GLU A 43 -26.54 10.32 14.64
CA GLU A 43 -26.50 11.70 14.16
C GLU A 43 -27.21 11.86 12.81
N TYR A 44 -27.02 10.91 11.90
CA TYR A 44 -27.74 10.86 10.63
C TYR A 44 -29.26 10.78 10.84
N GLY A 45 -29.72 9.87 11.70
CA GLY A 45 -31.13 9.71 12.04
C GLY A 45 -31.72 10.97 12.68
N VAL A 46 -31.03 11.55 13.66
CA VAL A 46 -31.42 12.83 14.28
C VAL A 46 -31.50 13.94 13.24
N SER A 47 -30.54 14.01 12.30
CA SER A 47 -30.57 14.98 11.21
C SER A 47 -31.70 14.75 10.22
N TYR A 48 -32.13 13.51 10.03
CA TYR A 48 -33.26 13.19 9.17
C TYR A 48 -34.59 13.74 9.74
N PHE A 49 -34.77 13.67 11.06
CA PHE A 49 -36.00 14.15 11.73
C PHE A 49 -35.93 15.60 12.24
N SER A 50 -34.75 16.17 12.40
CA SER A 50 -34.55 17.57 12.82
C SER A 50 -34.74 18.56 11.66
N GLU A 51 -35.14 19.79 11.97
CA GLU A 51 -35.14 20.91 11.02
C GLU A 51 -33.71 21.28 10.56
N HIS A 52 -32.72 21.08 11.45
CA HIS A 52 -31.31 21.31 11.14
C HIS A 52 -30.77 20.15 10.30
N LYS A 53 -30.66 20.33 8.98
CA LYS A 53 -30.11 19.33 8.05
C LYS A 53 -28.59 19.48 7.92
N SER A 54 -27.83 18.65 8.65
CA SER A 54 -26.36 18.62 8.59
C SER A 54 -25.81 17.59 7.61
N TYR A 55 -26.67 16.81 6.95
CA TYR A 55 -26.28 15.74 6.02
C TYR A 55 -26.82 15.98 4.62
N GLU A 56 -25.99 15.72 3.63
CA GLU A 56 -26.36 15.64 2.23
C GLU A 56 -25.93 14.27 1.68
N ASN A 57 -26.81 13.61 0.93
CA ASN A 57 -26.65 12.20 0.55
C ASN A 57 -25.40 11.95 -0.32
N ARG A 58 -25.11 12.85 -1.27
CA ARG A 58 -23.97 12.73 -2.18
C ARG A 58 -22.64 12.92 -1.44
N GLU A 59 -22.57 13.90 -0.55
CA GLU A 59 -21.40 14.12 0.31
C GLU A 59 -21.21 12.96 1.29
N THR A 60 -22.28 12.45 1.87
CA THR A 60 -22.25 11.27 2.76
C THR A 60 -21.68 10.06 2.04
N LEU A 61 -22.19 9.76 0.83
CA LEU A 61 -21.66 8.67 0.01
C LEU A 61 -20.18 8.89 -0.33
N GLY A 62 -19.80 10.12 -0.70
CA GLY A 62 -18.41 10.49 -0.94
C GLY A 62 -17.52 10.25 0.28
N SER A 63 -17.94 10.68 1.47
CA SER A 63 -17.21 10.47 2.73
C SER A 63 -17.01 8.99 3.03
N VAL A 64 -18.05 8.17 2.88
CA VAL A 64 -17.98 6.72 3.10
C VAL A 64 -17.03 6.05 2.12
N MET A 65 -17.11 6.40 0.82
CA MET A 65 -16.22 5.84 -0.21
C MET A 65 -14.75 6.24 0.02
N ILE A 66 -14.50 7.49 0.44
CA ILE A 66 -13.15 7.92 0.83
C ILE A 66 -12.67 7.10 2.04
N GLY A 67 -13.49 6.96 3.08
CA GLY A 67 -13.17 6.21 4.30
C GLY A 67 -12.85 4.75 4.02
N LEU A 68 -13.64 4.07 3.17
CA LEU A 68 -13.37 2.69 2.75
C LEU A 68 -12.05 2.56 2.00
N GLY A 69 -11.75 3.49 1.09
CA GLY A 69 -10.46 3.52 0.41
C GLY A 69 -9.30 3.79 1.37
N ASN A 70 -9.48 4.70 2.33
CA ASN A 70 -8.47 5.01 3.34
C ASN A 70 -8.21 3.78 4.24
N LEU A 71 -9.24 3.04 4.63
CA LEU A 71 -9.11 1.78 5.37
C LEU A 71 -8.28 0.76 4.58
N ALA A 72 -8.55 0.57 3.29
CA ALA A 72 -7.79 -0.33 2.43
C ALA A 72 -6.30 0.08 2.34
N VAL A 73 -6.02 1.37 2.16
CA VAL A 73 -4.63 1.88 2.13
C VAL A 73 -3.95 1.70 3.49
N ASN A 74 -4.62 2.00 4.60
CA ASN A 74 -4.06 1.82 5.93
C ASN A 74 -3.73 0.34 6.21
N LEU A 75 -4.57 -0.60 5.76
CA LEU A 75 -4.29 -2.03 5.89
C LEU A 75 -3.03 -2.45 5.11
N LEU A 76 -2.83 -1.92 3.90
CA LEU A 76 -1.62 -2.15 3.11
C LEU A 76 -0.37 -1.54 3.76
N MET A 77 -0.50 -0.33 4.31
CA MET A 77 0.61 0.41 4.90
C MET A 77 0.96 -0.02 6.32
N LYS A 78 0.04 -0.68 7.05
CA LYS A 78 0.19 -1.05 8.46
C LYS A 78 1.50 -1.80 8.73
N MET A 79 1.75 -2.87 7.98
CA MET A 79 2.97 -3.66 8.16
C MET A 79 4.22 -2.86 7.82
N ALA A 80 4.23 -2.13 6.70
CA ALA A 80 5.37 -1.30 6.31
C ALA A 80 5.73 -0.26 7.38
N LEU A 81 4.73 0.43 7.95
CA LEU A 81 4.94 1.40 9.02
C LEU A 81 5.41 0.75 10.32
N LEU A 82 4.89 -0.42 10.67
CA LEU A 82 5.33 -1.17 11.85
C LEU A 82 6.79 -1.63 11.71
N TYR A 83 7.17 -2.19 10.55
CA TYR A 83 8.55 -2.54 10.23
C TYR A 83 9.47 -1.32 10.32
N ALA A 84 9.07 -0.19 9.74
CA ALA A 84 9.86 1.04 9.80
C ALA A 84 10.03 1.54 11.24
N ALA A 85 8.98 1.51 12.06
CA ALA A 85 9.03 1.92 13.45
C ALA A 85 9.95 1.00 14.28
N VAL A 86 9.85 -0.32 14.12
CA VAL A 86 10.73 -1.30 14.79
C VAL A 86 12.18 -1.14 14.32
N TRP A 87 12.39 -0.90 13.02
CA TRP A 87 13.72 -0.66 12.47
C TRP A 87 14.36 0.59 13.09
N ILE A 88 13.64 1.73 13.12
CA ILE A 88 14.12 2.95 13.78
C ILE A 88 14.41 2.66 15.26
N TYR A 89 13.47 2.04 15.98
CA TYR A 89 13.61 1.69 17.39
C TYR A 89 14.91 0.89 17.63
N ASN A 90 15.17 -0.15 16.84
CA ASN A 90 16.36 -1.00 16.95
C ASN A 90 17.69 -0.27 16.70
N LEU A 91 17.70 0.87 16.00
CA LEU A 91 18.91 1.69 15.81
C LEU A 91 19.26 2.53 17.04
N LEU A 92 18.32 2.77 17.95
CA LEU A 92 18.50 3.72 19.06
C LEU A 92 19.15 3.03 20.26
N PRO A 93 20.18 3.61 20.91
CA PRO A 93 20.73 3.05 22.14
C PRO A 93 19.85 3.33 23.38
N TRP A 94 18.92 4.29 23.29
CA TRP A 94 17.98 4.68 24.36
C TRP A 94 16.56 4.13 24.15
N ARG A 95 16.43 2.92 23.60
CA ARG A 95 15.13 2.25 23.50
C ARG A 95 14.47 2.10 24.86
N MET A 96 13.18 2.39 24.93
CA MET A 96 12.36 2.24 26.13
C MET A 96 11.62 0.91 26.13
N GLU A 97 11.61 0.21 27.26
CA GLU A 97 10.82 -1.01 27.42
C GLU A 97 9.32 -0.74 27.27
N LEU A 98 8.55 -1.77 26.89
CA LEU A 98 7.09 -1.67 26.81
C LEU A 98 6.52 -1.37 28.21
N ASN A 99 6.07 -0.13 28.41
CA ASN A 99 5.53 0.30 29.69
C ASN A 99 4.38 1.29 29.53
N TRP A 100 3.25 1.03 30.18
CA TRP A 100 2.01 1.78 29.97
C TRP A 100 2.11 3.26 30.36
N TRP A 101 2.92 3.63 31.35
CA TRP A 101 3.02 5.03 31.78
C TRP A 101 3.83 5.89 30.80
N THR A 102 4.68 5.28 29.95
CA THR A 102 5.38 6.01 28.87
C THR A 102 4.40 6.49 27.79
N LEU A 103 3.19 5.93 27.74
CA LEU A 103 2.11 6.37 26.86
C LEU A 103 1.76 7.85 27.06
N ILE A 104 1.77 8.37 28.29
CA ILE A 104 1.40 9.76 28.56
C ILE A 104 2.38 10.71 27.85
N ALA A 105 3.68 10.48 28.06
CA ALA A 105 4.73 11.28 27.42
C ALA A 105 4.72 11.11 25.89
N CYS A 106 4.57 9.87 25.42
CA CYS A 106 4.47 9.57 24.00
C CYS A 106 3.26 10.25 23.34
N PHE A 107 2.10 10.24 24.00
CA PHE A 107 0.87 10.86 23.52
C PHE A 107 0.98 12.38 23.43
N VAL A 108 1.56 13.04 24.44
CA VAL A 108 1.82 14.49 24.39
C VAL A 108 2.80 14.84 23.26
N ALA A 109 3.88 14.07 23.10
CA ALA A 109 4.83 14.26 22.00
C ALA A 109 4.17 14.04 20.63
N TYR A 110 3.34 12.99 20.51
CA TYR A 110 2.57 12.69 19.31
C TYR A 110 1.59 13.81 18.97
N ASP A 111 0.85 14.35 19.95
CA ASP A 111 -0.09 15.46 19.74
C ASP A 111 0.63 16.74 19.29
N CYS A 112 1.81 17.04 19.84
CA CYS A 112 2.67 18.13 19.36
C CYS A 112 3.09 17.95 17.88
N CYS A 113 3.55 16.75 17.51
CA CYS A 113 3.87 16.42 16.13
C CYS A 113 2.63 16.49 15.21
N SER A 114 1.47 16.10 15.75
CA SER A 114 0.17 16.20 15.06
C SER A 114 -0.18 17.65 14.76
N TYR A 115 -0.03 18.56 15.72
CA TYR A 115 -0.20 20.01 15.52
C TYR A 115 0.67 20.53 14.39
N TRP A 116 1.96 20.20 14.37
CA TRP A 116 2.88 20.66 13.32
C TRP A 116 2.56 20.07 11.95
N SER A 117 2.29 18.77 11.89
CA SER A 117 1.82 18.09 10.68
C SER A 117 0.57 18.78 10.12
N HIS A 118 -0.36 19.12 11.00
CA HIS A 118 -1.62 19.75 10.66
C HIS A 118 -1.40 21.17 10.14
N ARG A 119 -0.70 22.02 10.90
CA ARG A 119 -0.37 23.39 10.51
C ARG A 119 0.39 23.43 9.19
N ILE A 120 1.44 22.61 9.02
CA ILE A 120 2.21 22.58 7.77
C ILE A 120 1.33 22.14 6.60
N SER A 121 0.34 21.26 6.83
CA SER A 121 -0.64 20.90 5.79
C SER A 121 -1.45 22.09 5.29
N HIS A 122 -1.68 23.11 6.10
CA HIS A 122 -2.37 24.34 5.68
C HIS A 122 -1.43 25.37 5.05
N PHE A 123 -0.14 25.37 5.41
CA PHE A 123 0.83 26.35 4.89
C PHE A 123 1.73 25.83 3.75
N ASN A 124 1.61 24.58 3.33
CA ASN A 124 2.39 23.98 2.26
C ASN A 124 1.50 23.15 1.33
N ARG A 125 1.41 23.50 0.05
CA ARG A 125 0.48 22.89 -0.89
C ARG A 125 0.66 21.38 -1.08
N PHE A 126 1.89 20.86 -1.04
CA PHE A 126 2.14 19.43 -1.13
C PHE A 126 1.45 18.68 0.02
N PHE A 127 1.59 19.18 1.25
CA PHE A 127 0.92 18.59 2.40
C PHE A 127 -0.58 18.95 2.44
N TRP A 128 -0.98 20.10 1.91
CA TRP A 128 -2.39 20.44 1.70
C TRP A 128 -3.08 19.42 0.80
N ALA A 129 -2.43 18.96 -0.27
CA ALA A 129 -3.00 17.95 -1.16
C ALA A 129 -3.30 16.62 -0.44
N THR A 130 -2.59 16.32 0.65
CA THR A 130 -2.87 15.17 1.52
C THR A 130 -3.97 15.43 2.56
N HIS A 131 -4.54 16.63 2.60
CA HIS A 131 -5.45 17.08 3.65
C HIS A 131 -6.74 17.73 3.13
N VAL A 132 -6.69 18.39 1.96
CA VAL A 132 -7.78 19.14 1.34
C VAL A 132 -9.10 18.37 1.25
N VAL A 133 -9.04 17.05 1.03
CA VAL A 133 -10.22 16.18 1.00
C VAL A 133 -10.99 16.21 2.32
N HIS A 134 -10.29 16.38 3.45
CA HIS A 134 -10.89 16.51 4.78
C HIS A 134 -11.74 17.79 4.88
N HIS A 135 -11.24 18.90 4.35
CA HIS A 135 -11.92 20.19 4.33
C HIS A 135 -12.95 20.34 3.21
N SER A 136 -13.06 19.36 2.31
CA SER A 136 -13.91 19.47 1.11
C SER A 136 -15.42 19.34 1.36
N ALA A 137 -15.85 18.97 2.57
CA ALA A 137 -17.25 18.85 2.91
C ALA A 137 -17.87 20.24 3.17
N GLU A 138 -19.00 20.51 2.54
CA GLU A 138 -19.79 21.73 2.76
C GLU A 138 -20.82 21.53 3.89
N HIS A 139 -21.16 20.27 4.18
CA HIS A 139 -22.05 19.88 5.26
C HIS A 139 -21.24 19.21 6.39
N TYR A 140 -21.22 19.83 7.57
CA TYR A 140 -20.38 19.40 8.68
C TYR A 140 -21.10 18.42 9.62
N ASN A 141 -20.60 17.19 9.71
CA ASN A 141 -21.16 16.08 10.49
C ASN A 141 -20.12 14.97 10.69
N LEU A 142 -20.45 13.91 11.42
CA LEU A 142 -19.50 12.87 11.83
C LEU A 142 -18.86 12.13 10.64
N THR A 143 -19.49 12.12 9.47
CA THR A 143 -18.87 11.48 8.28
C THR A 143 -17.71 12.28 7.72
N VAL A 144 -17.54 13.56 8.08
CA VAL A 144 -16.36 14.35 7.73
C VAL A 144 -15.09 13.71 8.29
N ALA A 145 -15.17 13.04 9.45
CA ALA A 145 -14.05 12.29 10.02
C ALA A 145 -13.55 11.18 9.10
N PHE A 146 -14.42 10.63 8.23
CA PHE A 146 -14.07 9.57 7.27
C PHE A 146 -13.31 10.10 6.04
N ARG A 147 -13.26 11.42 5.84
CA ARG A 147 -12.56 12.07 4.71
C ARG A 147 -11.06 12.15 4.94
N GLN A 148 -10.44 11.00 5.22
CA GLN A 148 -9.00 10.86 5.33
C GLN A 148 -8.38 10.57 3.97
N SER A 149 -7.35 11.33 3.58
CA SER A 149 -6.73 11.18 2.26
C SER A 149 -6.06 9.83 2.08
N TRP A 150 -6.13 9.27 0.88
CA TRP A 150 -5.45 8.03 0.52
C TRP A 150 -3.93 8.17 0.44
N VAL A 151 -3.42 9.41 0.43
CA VAL A 151 -1.98 9.71 0.38
C VAL A 151 -1.50 10.41 1.66
N GLN A 152 -2.29 10.38 2.73
CA GLN A 152 -1.95 10.99 4.02
C GLN A 152 -0.66 10.45 4.65
N HIS A 153 -0.18 9.27 4.23
CA HIS A 153 1.03 8.66 4.78
C HIS A 153 2.30 9.48 4.53
N PHE A 154 2.31 10.44 3.59
CA PHE A 154 3.42 11.40 3.52
C PHE A 154 3.60 12.20 4.82
N LYS A 155 2.53 12.41 5.60
CA LYS A 155 2.59 13.09 6.90
C LYS A 155 3.28 12.25 7.99
N THR A 156 3.52 10.96 7.79
CA THR A 156 4.20 10.10 8.79
C THR A 156 5.61 10.60 9.10
N LEU A 157 6.24 11.35 8.17
CA LEU A 157 7.55 11.98 8.40
C LEU A 157 7.56 12.93 9.60
N PHE A 158 6.43 13.59 9.91
CA PHE A 158 6.33 14.50 11.05
C PHE A 158 6.35 13.77 12.39
N PHE A 159 6.15 12.46 12.39
CA PHE A 159 6.16 11.61 13.58
C PHE A 159 7.48 10.84 13.75
N ILE A 160 8.42 10.96 12.81
CA ILE A 160 9.79 10.45 12.96
C ILE A 160 10.46 10.98 14.24
N PRO A 161 10.33 12.27 14.63
CA PRO A 161 10.87 12.74 15.90
C PRO A 161 10.39 11.93 17.11
N VAL A 162 9.11 11.53 17.15
CA VAL A 162 8.58 10.68 18.25
C VAL A 162 9.15 9.28 18.19
N ALA A 163 9.31 8.70 16.99
CA ALA A 163 9.97 7.40 16.83
C ALA A 163 11.43 7.43 17.30
N LEU A 164 12.14 8.54 17.06
CA LEU A 164 13.53 8.75 17.51
C LEU A 164 13.67 8.98 19.02
N MET A 165 12.58 9.31 19.73
CA MET A 165 12.60 9.42 21.19
C MET A 165 12.76 8.07 21.90
N GLY A 166 12.64 6.95 21.18
CA GLY A 166 12.91 5.61 21.70
C GLY A 166 11.73 4.94 22.38
N PHE A 167 10.52 5.50 22.31
CA PHE A 167 9.31 4.83 22.81
C PHE A 167 9.13 3.46 22.14
N HIS A 168 8.68 2.47 22.91
CA HIS A 168 8.35 1.16 22.38
C HIS A 168 7.32 1.28 21.23
N PRO A 169 7.47 0.58 20.09
CA PRO A 169 6.59 0.75 18.92
C PRO A 169 5.10 0.58 19.23
N VAL A 170 4.74 -0.35 20.12
CA VAL A 170 3.34 -0.53 20.57
C VAL A 170 2.80 0.74 21.24
N VAL A 171 3.58 1.40 22.09
CA VAL A 171 3.18 2.65 22.76
C VAL A 171 2.96 3.76 21.73
N PHE A 172 3.86 3.88 20.76
CA PHE A 172 3.75 4.83 19.66
C PHE A 172 2.45 4.63 18.85
N PHE A 173 2.13 3.39 18.45
CA PHE A 173 0.92 3.10 17.68
C PHE A 173 -0.36 3.24 18.53
N VAL A 174 -0.31 2.95 19.83
CA VAL A 174 -1.44 3.22 20.73
C VAL A 174 -1.69 4.72 20.86
N ALA A 175 -0.65 5.54 21.06
CA ALA A 175 -0.76 6.99 21.08
C ALA A 175 -1.37 7.55 19.78
N SER A 176 -0.92 7.04 18.62
CA SER A 176 -1.47 7.37 17.31
C SER A 176 -2.96 7.05 17.18
N GLN A 177 -3.37 5.86 17.61
CA GLN A 177 -4.77 5.43 17.59
C GLN A 177 -5.63 6.29 18.53
N LEU A 178 -5.17 6.58 19.74
CA LEU A 178 -5.89 7.44 20.68
C LEU A 178 -6.09 8.85 20.12
N SER A 179 -5.05 9.43 19.49
CA SER A 179 -5.13 10.76 18.88
C SER A 179 -6.13 10.77 17.71
N THR A 180 -6.14 9.72 16.90
CA THR A 180 -7.09 9.60 15.79
C THR A 180 -8.52 9.40 16.27
N LEU A 181 -8.74 8.56 17.30
CA LEU A 181 -10.05 8.33 17.89
C LEU A 181 -10.62 9.58 18.56
N TYR A 182 -9.77 10.37 19.23
CA TYR A 182 -10.17 11.66 19.79
C TYR A 182 -10.70 12.60 18.71
N GLN A 183 -10.08 12.61 17.54
CA GLN A 183 -10.50 13.49 16.44
C GLN A 183 -11.83 13.07 15.80
N PHE A 184 -12.42 11.91 16.11
CA PHE A 184 -13.71 11.53 15.54
C PHE A 184 -14.86 12.44 16.02
N TRP A 185 -15.04 12.56 17.34
CA TRP A 185 -16.25 13.18 17.93
C TRP A 185 -16.33 14.69 17.74
N VAL A 186 -15.21 15.35 17.43
CA VAL A 186 -15.18 16.81 17.17
C VAL A 186 -15.84 17.20 15.83
N HIS A 187 -16.16 16.24 14.96
CA HIS A 187 -16.83 16.50 13.68
C HIS A 187 -18.35 16.55 13.80
N THR A 188 -18.89 17.53 14.53
CA THR A 188 -20.34 17.66 14.65
C THR A 188 -20.77 19.11 14.85
N GLU A 189 -21.95 19.46 14.35
CA GLU A 189 -22.65 20.70 14.70
C GLU A 189 -23.63 20.52 15.86
N ARG A 190 -23.91 19.28 16.28
CA ARG A 190 -24.93 18.98 17.30
C ARG A 190 -24.50 19.34 18.70
N ILE A 191 -23.20 19.23 18.96
CA ILE A 191 -22.59 19.72 20.19
C ILE A 191 -22.19 21.16 19.94
N GLY A 192 -22.81 22.10 20.66
CA GLY A 192 -22.51 23.52 20.58
C GLY A 192 -21.14 23.87 21.18
N LYS A 193 -21.09 24.89 22.02
CA LYS A 193 -19.90 25.21 22.81
C LYS A 193 -19.96 24.48 24.14
N LEU A 194 -18.84 23.87 24.52
CA LEU A 194 -18.61 23.29 25.83
C LEU A 194 -18.21 24.39 26.83
N HIS A 195 -18.01 23.97 28.09
CA HIS A 195 -17.56 24.88 29.14
C HIS A 195 -16.27 25.60 28.71
N PRO A 196 -16.11 26.93 28.96
CA PRO A 196 -14.97 27.72 28.47
C PRO A 196 -13.59 27.16 28.83
N PHE A 197 -13.50 26.46 29.97
CA PHE A 197 -12.28 25.74 30.35
C PHE A 197 -11.89 24.65 29.34
N ILE A 198 -12.87 23.85 28.88
CA ILE A 198 -12.65 22.77 27.91
C ILE A 198 -12.29 23.37 26.57
N GLU A 199 -13.08 24.35 26.09
CA GLU A 199 -12.86 25.07 24.83
C GLU A 199 -11.46 25.71 24.74
N ARG A 200 -10.90 26.12 25.88
CA ARG A 200 -9.58 26.75 25.92
C ARG A 200 -8.42 25.75 25.83
N HIS A 201 -8.57 24.54 26.36
CA HIS A 201 -7.46 23.60 26.55
C HIS A 201 -7.52 22.35 25.67
N PHE A 202 -8.71 21.98 25.20
CA PHE A 202 -8.97 20.74 24.47
C PHE A 202 -9.63 21.01 23.13
N GLY A 203 -9.34 20.16 22.14
CA GLY A 203 -10.03 20.17 20.86
C GLY A 203 -11.51 19.84 21.06
N THR A 204 -12.39 20.74 20.64
CA THR A 204 -13.84 20.58 20.78
C THR A 204 -14.50 20.63 19.41
N PRO A 205 -15.79 20.24 19.30
CA PRO A 205 -16.58 20.50 18.12
C PRO A 205 -16.58 21.98 17.71
N SER A 206 -16.57 22.90 18.66
CA SER A 206 -16.53 24.34 18.36
C SER A 206 -15.20 24.78 17.76
N SER A 207 -14.07 24.40 18.37
CA SER A 207 -12.75 24.75 17.84
C SER A 207 -12.48 24.10 16.48
N HIS A 208 -12.99 22.88 16.27
CA HIS A 208 -12.82 22.15 15.01
C HIS A 208 -13.76 22.65 13.90
N ARG A 209 -14.97 23.10 14.22
CA ARG A 209 -15.82 23.84 13.27
C ARG A 209 -15.12 25.10 12.76
N VAL A 210 -14.49 25.87 13.64
CA VAL A 210 -13.66 27.04 13.25
C VAL A 210 -12.54 26.61 12.32
N HIS A 211 -11.83 25.54 12.66
CA HIS A 211 -10.76 25.00 11.83
C HIS A 211 -11.22 24.65 10.40
N HIS A 212 -12.43 24.09 10.27
CA HIS A 212 -13.05 23.79 8.97
C HIS A 212 -13.72 25.00 8.29
N GLY A 213 -13.70 26.18 8.91
CA GLY A 213 -14.26 27.40 8.37
C GLY A 213 -13.46 27.92 7.17
N SER A 214 -14.18 28.35 6.14
CA SER A 214 -13.61 28.88 4.90
C SER A 214 -13.65 30.42 4.81
N GLN A 215 -14.31 31.08 5.76
CA GLN A 215 -14.31 32.54 5.85
C GLN A 215 -13.00 33.08 6.44
N GLU A 216 -12.61 34.29 6.02
CA GLU A 216 -11.30 34.90 6.28
C GLU A 216 -10.87 34.84 7.75
N LYS A 217 -11.78 35.12 8.69
CA LYS A 217 -11.47 35.14 10.13
C LYS A 217 -11.10 33.76 10.73
N TYR A 218 -11.49 32.67 10.05
CA TYR A 218 -11.30 31.30 10.50
C TYR A 218 -10.25 30.53 9.69
N LEU A 219 -9.72 31.13 8.62
CA LEU A 219 -8.65 30.52 7.84
C LEU A 219 -7.39 30.32 8.70
N ASP A 220 -6.77 29.15 8.56
CA ASP A 220 -5.51 28.78 9.18
C ASP A 220 -5.52 28.91 10.73
N LYS A 221 -6.64 28.51 11.38
CA LYS A 221 -6.82 28.51 12.84
C LYS A 221 -7.00 27.11 13.42
N ASN A 222 -6.73 26.97 14.73
CA ASN A 222 -7.05 25.79 15.55
C ASN A 222 -6.52 24.45 14.99
N PHE A 223 -5.21 24.26 14.95
CA PHE A 223 -4.59 23.04 14.41
C PHE A 223 -4.45 21.90 15.42
N GLY A 224 -4.66 22.16 16.72
CA GLY A 224 -4.56 21.16 17.78
C GLY A 224 -5.56 20.03 17.60
N ALA A 225 -5.07 18.79 17.62
CA ALA A 225 -5.91 17.60 17.53
C ALA A 225 -6.62 17.32 18.86
N VAL A 226 -5.85 17.27 19.95
CA VAL A 226 -6.36 17.00 21.30
C VAL A 226 -6.16 18.20 22.21
N PHE A 227 -4.95 18.76 22.26
CA PHE A 227 -4.64 19.88 23.14
C PHE A 227 -4.55 21.19 22.35
N MET A 228 -5.26 22.21 22.81
CA MET A 228 -5.22 23.56 22.22
C MET A 228 -4.03 24.38 22.71
N ILE A 229 -3.22 23.84 23.63
CA ILE A 229 -2.04 24.54 24.17
C ILE A 229 -1.08 24.97 23.05
N TRP A 230 -0.91 24.14 22.02
CA TRP A 230 -0.07 24.46 20.87
C TRP A 230 -0.60 25.67 20.11
N ASP A 231 -1.91 25.76 19.90
CA ASP A 231 -2.53 26.91 19.25
C ASP A 231 -2.36 28.20 20.05
N HIS A 232 -2.43 28.14 21.38
CA HIS A 232 -2.13 29.30 22.23
C HIS A 232 -0.65 29.68 22.17
N MET A 233 0.26 28.70 22.24
CA MET A 233 1.71 28.94 22.18
C MET A 233 2.15 29.58 20.87
N PHE A 234 1.51 29.21 19.76
CA PHE A 234 1.91 29.64 18.42
C PHE A 234 0.95 30.64 17.76
N GLY A 235 -0.02 31.16 18.50
CA GLY A 235 -0.91 32.24 18.07
C GLY A 235 -1.91 31.85 16.98
N THR A 236 -2.32 30.58 16.94
CA THR A 236 -3.29 30.05 15.95
C THR A 236 -4.68 29.77 16.54
N PHE A 237 -4.87 30.00 17.85
CA PHE A 237 -6.14 29.80 18.52
C PHE A 237 -7.20 30.85 18.10
N GLN A 238 -8.44 30.41 17.87
CA GLN A 238 -9.59 31.26 17.57
C GLN A 238 -10.88 30.64 18.12
N TYR A 239 -11.68 31.43 18.85
CA TYR A 239 -13.01 31.01 19.29
C TYR A 239 -14.02 31.03 18.13
N GLU A 240 -15.00 30.13 18.18
CA GLU A 240 -16.18 30.22 17.32
C GLU A 240 -17.03 31.40 17.79
N GLU A 241 -17.04 32.51 17.06
CA GLU A 241 -17.84 33.69 17.38
C GLU A 241 -19.17 33.69 16.62
N GLU A 242 -19.14 33.14 15.40
CA GLU A 242 -20.29 32.93 14.52
C GLU A 242 -20.21 31.56 13.87
N LYS A 243 -21.33 31.08 13.34
CA LYS A 243 -21.40 29.79 12.64
C LYS A 243 -20.44 29.80 11.43
N PRO A 244 -19.50 28.84 11.33
CA PRO A 244 -18.61 28.75 10.18
C PRO A 244 -19.33 28.35 8.89
N ILE A 245 -18.81 28.84 7.76
CA ILE A 245 -19.12 28.40 6.40
C ILE A 245 -18.08 27.35 6.02
N TYR A 246 -18.49 26.11 5.80
CA TYR A 246 -17.58 25.00 5.53
C TYR A 246 -17.30 24.82 4.03
N GLY A 247 -16.38 23.91 3.74
CA GLY A 247 -15.95 23.58 2.39
C GLY A 247 -14.65 24.29 2.02
N LEU A 248 -14.25 24.12 0.76
CA LEU A 248 -13.09 24.81 0.22
C LEU A 248 -13.49 26.21 -0.28
N THR A 249 -12.54 27.14 -0.21
CA THR A 249 -12.70 28.47 -0.85
C THR A 249 -12.87 28.38 -2.37
N THR A 250 -12.44 27.27 -2.98
CA THR A 250 -12.74 26.90 -4.37
C THR A 250 -13.44 25.54 -4.38
N PRO A 251 -14.77 25.48 -4.59
CA PRO A 251 -15.53 24.23 -4.47
C PRO A 251 -15.12 23.15 -5.47
N VAL A 252 -15.18 21.89 -5.04
CA VAL A 252 -14.97 20.73 -5.91
C VAL A 252 -16.31 20.34 -6.54
N ALA A 253 -16.40 20.40 -7.87
CA ALA A 253 -17.65 20.14 -8.59
C ALA A 253 -18.22 18.73 -8.35
N ASN A 254 -17.36 17.73 -8.12
CA ASN A 254 -17.78 16.35 -7.88
C ASN A 254 -17.64 15.98 -6.39
N LYS A 255 -18.77 15.76 -5.73
CA LYS A 255 -18.87 15.45 -4.29
C LYS A 255 -18.89 13.95 -3.94
N THR A 256 -18.99 13.06 -4.93
CA THR A 256 -19.18 11.60 -4.72
C THR A 256 -17.98 10.76 -5.15
N ASN A 257 -17.25 11.18 -6.18
CA ASN A 257 -16.16 10.39 -6.74
C ASN A 257 -14.91 10.49 -5.84
N PRO A 258 -14.50 9.41 -5.14
CA PRO A 258 -13.41 9.47 -4.19
C PRO A 258 -12.05 9.75 -4.85
N PHE A 259 -11.87 9.39 -6.13
CA PHE A 259 -10.64 9.71 -6.87
C PHE A 259 -10.54 11.21 -7.16
N VAL A 260 -11.63 11.84 -7.59
CA VAL A 260 -11.64 13.29 -7.82
C VAL A 260 -11.36 14.03 -6.51
N LEU A 261 -12.04 13.64 -5.43
CA LEU A 261 -11.88 14.26 -4.12
C LEU A 261 -10.45 14.13 -3.59
N ASN A 262 -9.79 12.97 -3.75
CA ASN A 262 -8.40 12.77 -3.32
C ASN A 262 -7.35 13.42 -4.23
N PHE A 263 -7.60 13.50 -5.55
CA PHE A 263 -6.55 13.82 -6.53
C PHE A 263 -6.73 15.15 -7.29
N HIS A 264 -7.82 15.89 -7.08
CA HIS A 264 -8.03 17.19 -7.75
C HIS A 264 -6.89 18.19 -7.49
N GLU A 265 -6.43 18.32 -6.24
CA GLU A 265 -5.36 19.27 -5.89
C GLU A 265 -4.03 18.90 -6.55
N TYR A 266 -3.72 17.60 -6.70
CA TYR A 266 -2.53 17.15 -7.45
C TYR A 266 -2.64 17.46 -8.94
N ARG A 267 -3.83 17.28 -9.53
CA ARG A 267 -4.08 17.67 -10.92
C ARG A 267 -3.86 19.17 -11.12
N ASP A 268 -4.40 19.98 -10.22
CA ASP A 268 -4.31 21.44 -10.30
C ASP A 268 -2.87 21.91 -10.05
N MET A 269 -2.14 21.25 -9.15
CA MET A 269 -0.71 21.48 -8.93
C MET A 269 0.12 21.16 -10.19
N ILE A 270 -0.14 20.04 -10.85
CA ILE A 270 0.54 19.68 -12.12
C ILE A 270 0.22 20.71 -13.21
N ALA A 271 -1.02 21.21 -13.28
CA ALA A 271 -1.40 22.23 -14.24
C ALA A 271 -0.62 23.54 -14.01
N ASP A 272 -0.49 23.97 -12.76
CA ASP A 272 0.28 25.18 -12.42
C ASP A 272 1.78 25.01 -12.70
N ILE A 273 2.35 23.85 -12.36
CA ILE A 273 3.75 23.51 -12.67
C ILE A 273 3.99 23.54 -14.18
N ARG A 274 3.01 23.16 -15.00
CA ARG A 274 3.13 23.22 -16.47
C ARG A 274 3.22 24.63 -17.03
N GLN A 275 2.81 25.64 -16.26
CA GLN A 275 2.87 27.04 -16.66
C GLN A 275 4.00 27.81 -15.99
N SER A 276 4.78 27.18 -15.11
CA SER A 276 5.83 27.89 -14.37
C SER A 276 7.00 28.32 -15.25
N ASP A 277 7.44 29.56 -15.11
CA ASP A 277 8.59 30.14 -15.79
C ASP A 277 9.89 29.92 -15.00
N GLY A 278 10.21 28.65 -14.75
CA GLY A 278 11.47 28.20 -14.15
C GLY A 278 11.34 27.49 -12.80
N ILE A 279 12.48 27.09 -12.23
CA ILE A 279 12.54 26.23 -11.03
C ILE A 279 11.93 26.91 -9.79
N LYS A 280 12.15 28.22 -9.63
CA LYS A 280 11.64 28.96 -8.47
C LYS A 280 10.12 28.97 -8.42
N GLU A 281 9.47 29.25 -9.55
CA GLU A 281 8.01 29.26 -9.63
C GLU A 281 7.43 27.83 -9.57
N LEU A 282 8.12 26.84 -10.16
CA LEU A 282 7.76 25.44 -9.98
C LEU A 282 7.74 25.05 -8.50
N LEU A 283 8.82 25.33 -7.77
CA LEU A 283 8.91 25.00 -6.34
C LEU A 283 7.88 25.78 -5.52
N PHE A 284 7.58 27.01 -5.91
CA PHE A 284 6.50 27.80 -5.31
C PHE A 284 5.13 27.12 -5.50
N PHE A 285 4.82 26.61 -6.69
CA PHE A 285 3.57 25.89 -6.91
C PHE A 285 3.47 24.54 -6.20
N ILE A 286 4.59 23.92 -5.83
CA ILE A 286 4.61 22.66 -5.06
C ILE A 286 4.54 22.93 -3.55
N PHE A 287 5.32 23.87 -3.04
CA PHE A 287 5.56 24.02 -1.60
C PHE A 287 5.04 25.34 -1.00
N GLY A 288 4.58 26.28 -1.83
CA GLY A 288 3.95 27.50 -1.36
C GLY A 288 2.65 27.22 -0.61
N SER A 289 2.23 28.14 0.26
CA SER A 289 0.92 28.05 0.92
C SER A 289 -0.22 28.18 -0.10
N PRO A 290 -1.31 27.41 0.01
CA PRO A 290 -2.49 27.54 -0.86
C PRO A 290 -2.99 28.98 -1.01
N GLY A 291 -3.06 29.75 0.10
CA GLY A 291 -3.46 31.15 0.08
C GLY A 291 -2.55 32.04 -0.78
N LYS A 292 -1.22 31.95 -0.63
CA LYS A 292 -0.26 32.69 -1.49
C LYS A 292 -0.34 32.28 -2.96
N ILE A 293 -0.55 30.99 -3.24
CA ILE A 293 -0.70 30.49 -4.61
C ILE A 293 -1.99 31.06 -5.23
N TYR A 294 -3.08 31.08 -4.48
CA TYR A 294 -4.32 31.72 -4.93
C TYR A 294 -4.10 33.20 -5.27
N GLN A 295 -3.45 33.97 -4.39
CA GLN A 295 -3.15 35.38 -4.65
C GLN A 295 -2.25 35.58 -5.87
N HIS A 296 -1.25 34.71 -6.06
CA HIS A 296 -0.39 34.71 -7.26
C HIS A 296 -1.20 34.49 -8.55
N LYS A 297 -2.12 33.52 -8.55
CA LYS A 297 -3.00 33.25 -9.68
C LYS A 297 -3.91 34.43 -10.01
N ILE A 298 -4.53 35.05 -8.99
CA ILE A 298 -5.37 36.24 -9.17
C ILE A 298 -4.54 37.41 -9.74
N ALA A 299 -3.31 37.60 -9.26
CA ALA A 299 -2.41 38.63 -9.80
C ALA A 299 -2.04 38.37 -11.26
N ASN A 300 -1.83 37.12 -11.66
CA ASN A 300 -1.56 36.74 -13.05
C ASN A 300 -2.78 36.98 -13.97
N ILE A 301 -3.99 36.64 -13.51
CA ILE A 301 -5.23 36.92 -14.24
C ILE A 301 -5.40 38.43 -14.45
N LYS A 302 -5.16 39.24 -13.41
CA LYS A 302 -5.19 40.71 -13.52
C LYS A 302 -4.18 41.28 -14.51
N LYS A 303 -3.09 40.56 -14.78
CA LYS A 303 -2.07 40.89 -15.79
C LYS A 303 -2.39 40.36 -17.19
N GLY A 304 -3.53 39.70 -17.38
CA GLY A 304 -3.94 39.10 -18.66
C GLY A 304 -3.27 37.76 -18.99
N ILE A 305 -2.67 37.10 -18.01
CA ILE A 305 -2.09 35.75 -18.18
C ILE A 305 -3.22 34.72 -18.03
N GLU A 306 -3.42 33.89 -19.05
CA GLU A 306 -4.48 32.87 -19.03
C GLU A 306 -4.24 31.78 -17.98
N PRO A 307 -5.30 31.30 -17.28
CA PRO A 307 -5.19 30.25 -16.29
C PRO A 307 -4.80 28.87 -16.88
N ALA A 308 -4.27 28.01 -16.00
CA ALA A 308 -3.70 26.68 -16.28
C ALA A 308 -4.52 25.72 -17.15
N GLY A 309 -5.83 25.90 -17.22
CA GLY A 309 -6.71 25.03 -18.01
C GLY A 309 -6.47 25.04 -19.52
N ASN A 310 -5.84 26.09 -20.08
CA ASN A 310 -5.82 26.32 -21.53
C ASN A 310 -4.46 26.10 -22.24
N VAL A 311 -3.34 25.92 -21.52
CA VAL A 311 -2.01 25.91 -22.15
C VAL A 311 -1.47 24.49 -22.35
N ARG A 312 -1.28 24.10 -23.63
CA ARG A 312 -0.74 22.79 -24.07
C ARG A 312 0.80 22.67 -24.03
N LYS A 313 1.54 23.66 -23.54
CA LYS A 313 3.02 23.60 -23.55
C LYS A 313 3.52 22.79 -22.36
N GLU A 314 4.31 21.76 -22.65
CA GLU A 314 5.03 20.97 -21.64
C GLU A 314 6.34 21.69 -21.30
N PRO A 315 6.57 22.10 -20.03
CA PRO A 315 7.82 22.78 -19.67
C PRO A 315 9.03 21.88 -19.90
N LEU A 316 10.14 22.49 -20.27
CA LEU A 316 11.45 21.84 -20.43
C LEU A 316 11.81 20.98 -19.20
N LEU A 317 11.50 21.48 -18.00
CA LEU A 317 11.75 20.80 -16.73
C LEU A 317 10.90 19.54 -16.54
N MET A 318 9.68 19.49 -17.09
CA MET A 318 8.83 18.30 -17.02
C MET A 318 9.37 17.18 -17.93
N ARG A 319 10.05 17.54 -19.03
CA ARG A 319 10.81 16.60 -19.86
C ARG A 319 12.02 16.03 -19.11
N PHE A 320 12.75 16.88 -18.38
CA PHE A 320 13.86 16.43 -17.53
C PHE A 320 13.40 15.55 -16.37
N LEU A 321 12.30 15.89 -15.68
CA LEU A 321 11.71 15.08 -14.62
C LEU A 321 11.25 13.71 -15.13
N LYS A 322 10.58 13.66 -16.28
CA LYS A 322 10.21 12.38 -16.92
C LYS A 322 11.44 11.56 -17.26
N ALA A 323 12.47 12.17 -17.84
CA ALA A 323 13.73 11.49 -18.14
C ALA A 323 14.41 10.99 -16.85
N ALA A 324 14.45 11.79 -15.79
CA ALA A 324 15.01 11.42 -14.50
C ALA A 324 14.22 10.29 -13.82
N ILE A 325 12.89 10.30 -13.89
CA ILE A 325 12.04 9.19 -13.39
C ILE A 325 12.29 7.93 -14.22
N LEU A 326 12.41 8.04 -15.54
CA LEU A 326 12.73 6.90 -16.40
C LEU A 326 14.12 6.35 -16.10
N ILE A 327 15.10 7.22 -15.91
CA ILE A 327 16.48 6.84 -15.55
C ILE A 327 16.51 6.23 -14.15
N LEU A 328 15.80 6.79 -13.17
CA LEU A 328 15.72 6.25 -11.81
C LEU A 328 15.01 4.90 -11.81
N ALA A 329 13.92 4.74 -12.56
CA ALA A 329 13.26 3.45 -12.77
C ALA A 329 14.19 2.45 -13.47
N LEU A 330 14.98 2.90 -14.45
CA LEU A 330 16.01 2.07 -15.10
C LEU A 330 17.09 1.66 -14.10
N ILE A 331 17.60 2.58 -13.28
CA ILE A 331 18.60 2.34 -12.23
C ILE A 331 18.05 1.38 -11.17
N LEU A 332 16.80 1.56 -10.72
CA LEU A 332 16.15 0.66 -9.77
C LEU A 332 15.96 -0.75 -10.36
N CYS A 333 15.58 -0.86 -11.64
CA CYS A 333 15.54 -2.13 -12.36
C CYS A 333 16.94 -2.75 -12.57
N LEU A 334 17.99 -1.94 -12.70
CA LEU A 334 19.37 -2.38 -12.86
C LEU A 334 20.05 -2.73 -11.52
N ASN A 335 19.59 -2.14 -10.40
CA ASN A 335 20.09 -2.38 -9.05
C ASN A 335 19.40 -3.54 -8.32
N GLU A 336 18.41 -4.22 -8.92
CA GLU A 336 18.00 -5.55 -8.48
C GLU A 336 19.01 -6.62 -8.92
N SER A 337 20.30 -6.40 -8.66
CA SER A 337 21.21 -7.51 -8.39
C SER A 337 21.01 -7.86 -6.92
N SER A 338 19.93 -8.60 -6.62
CA SER A 338 19.94 -9.40 -5.40
C SER A 338 21.24 -10.20 -5.40
N PRO A 339 22.04 -10.20 -4.32
CA PRO A 339 23.11 -11.18 -4.21
C PRO A 339 22.46 -12.53 -4.47
N ALA A 340 22.91 -13.22 -5.53
CA ALA A 340 22.40 -14.52 -5.89
C ALA A 340 22.30 -15.32 -4.60
N GLN A 341 21.07 -15.70 -4.23
CA GLN A 341 20.78 -16.46 -3.04
C GLN A 341 21.83 -17.57 -2.98
N LYS A 342 22.71 -17.54 -1.97
CA LYS A 342 23.65 -18.62 -1.67
C LYS A 342 22.82 -19.82 -1.17
N SER A 343 21.93 -20.34 -2.01
CA SER A 343 21.41 -21.69 -1.84
C SER A 343 22.45 -22.58 -2.50
N SER A 344 23.21 -23.31 -1.69
CA SER A 344 24.01 -24.41 -2.18
C SER A 344 23.04 -25.49 -2.61
N MET A 345 22.91 -25.76 -3.91
CA MET A 345 22.10 -26.88 -4.36
C MET A 345 22.59 -28.17 -3.68
N PRO A 346 21.71 -28.92 -3.00
CA PRO A 346 22.09 -30.21 -2.45
C PRO A 346 22.41 -31.18 -3.60
N GLU A 347 23.54 -31.87 -3.50
CA GLU A 347 23.89 -33.00 -4.37
C GLU A 347 23.75 -34.31 -3.58
N PRO A 348 22.92 -35.28 -4.04
CA PRO A 348 22.11 -35.26 -5.26
C PRO A 348 20.82 -34.43 -5.14
N LEU A 349 20.37 -33.86 -6.27
CA LEU A 349 19.10 -33.13 -6.33
C LEU A 349 17.91 -34.04 -5.94
N PRO A 350 16.96 -33.54 -5.14
CA PRO A 350 15.81 -34.33 -4.73
C PRO A 350 14.93 -34.69 -5.94
N VAL A 351 14.47 -35.94 -5.99
CA VAL A 351 13.56 -36.42 -7.04
C VAL A 351 12.16 -36.59 -6.43
N PRO A 352 11.18 -35.78 -6.85
CA PRO A 352 9.82 -35.90 -6.33
C PRO A 352 9.18 -37.22 -6.78
N LYS A 353 8.33 -37.78 -5.91
CA LYS A 353 7.52 -38.98 -6.20
C LYS A 353 6.05 -38.62 -6.03
N GLY A 354 5.21 -39.09 -6.94
CA GLY A 354 3.76 -38.91 -6.89
C GLY A 354 3.08 -39.79 -7.92
N GLU A 355 1.88 -40.28 -7.63
CA GLU A 355 1.14 -41.17 -8.53
C GLU A 355 0.69 -40.45 -9.81
N ASN A 356 0.43 -39.15 -9.71
CA ASN A 356 -0.04 -38.30 -10.82
C ASN A 356 1.08 -37.47 -11.47
N LEU A 357 2.34 -37.68 -11.06
CA LEU A 357 3.48 -36.91 -11.52
C LEU A 357 3.79 -37.21 -13.00
N LEU A 358 3.75 -36.17 -13.83
CA LEU A 358 4.12 -36.26 -15.24
C LEU A 358 5.61 -35.95 -15.43
N PHE A 359 6.05 -34.79 -14.94
CA PHE A 359 7.43 -34.34 -14.96
C PHE A 359 7.64 -33.24 -13.91
N PHE A 360 8.88 -32.85 -13.71
CA PHE A 360 9.22 -31.76 -12.79
C PHE A 360 10.33 -30.87 -13.35
N LEU A 361 10.35 -29.62 -12.88
CA LEU A 361 11.28 -28.58 -13.28
C LEU A 361 12.11 -28.13 -12.08
N GLN A 362 13.43 -28.15 -12.26
CA GLN A 362 14.44 -27.68 -11.31
C GLN A 362 15.33 -26.62 -11.96
N ARG A 363 15.97 -25.78 -11.14
CA ARG A 363 16.91 -24.75 -11.59
C ARG A 363 18.04 -24.55 -10.59
N ASN A 364 19.14 -23.94 -10.98
CA ASN A 364 20.16 -23.45 -10.03
C ASN A 364 19.95 -21.95 -9.73
N PRO A 365 20.36 -21.47 -8.53
CA PRO A 365 20.87 -22.21 -7.36
C PRO A 365 19.76 -22.81 -6.46
N ASP A 366 18.49 -22.66 -6.84
CA ASP A 366 17.32 -22.93 -6.01
C ASP A 366 16.88 -24.42 -6.06
N ALA A 367 17.00 -25.14 -4.94
CA ALA A 367 16.62 -26.55 -4.84
C ALA A 367 15.10 -26.79 -4.95
N ASN A 368 14.27 -25.75 -4.81
CA ASN A 368 12.82 -25.87 -4.91
C ASN A 368 12.41 -26.36 -6.30
N THR A 369 11.43 -27.26 -6.32
CA THR A 369 11.05 -27.99 -7.53
C THR A 369 9.61 -27.65 -7.89
N VAL A 370 9.37 -27.30 -9.15
CA VAL A 370 7.99 -27.22 -9.67
C VAL A 370 7.63 -28.58 -10.22
N ILE A 371 6.58 -29.20 -9.69
CA ILE A 371 6.06 -30.46 -10.20
C ILE A 371 4.83 -30.20 -11.07
N TYR A 372 4.69 -31.01 -12.12
CA TYR A 372 3.54 -30.98 -13.02
C TYR A 372 2.82 -32.32 -12.95
N GLU A 373 1.56 -32.27 -12.56
CA GLU A 373 0.74 -33.45 -12.29
C GLU A 373 -0.54 -33.45 -13.11
N LEU A 374 -1.12 -34.64 -13.29
CA LEU A 374 -2.47 -34.79 -13.82
C LEU A 374 -3.48 -34.07 -12.91
N ASN A 375 -4.43 -33.40 -13.55
CA ASN A 375 -5.47 -32.66 -12.86
C ASN A 375 -6.83 -33.29 -13.15
N PHE A 376 -7.40 -33.91 -12.12
CA PHE A 376 -8.71 -34.55 -12.18
C PHE A 376 -9.79 -33.64 -11.59
N GLU A 377 -10.98 -33.71 -12.17
CA GLU A 377 -12.20 -33.15 -11.59
C GLU A 377 -12.65 -33.97 -10.36
N LYS A 378 -13.59 -33.45 -9.59
CA LYS A 378 -14.10 -34.11 -8.37
C LYS A 378 -14.74 -35.49 -8.63
N ASP A 379 -15.15 -35.76 -9.87
CA ASP A 379 -15.73 -37.02 -10.31
C ASP A 379 -14.67 -38.04 -10.80
N GLY A 380 -13.38 -37.70 -10.69
CA GLY A 380 -12.27 -38.56 -11.10
C GLY A 380 -11.96 -38.54 -12.60
N LYS A 381 -12.68 -37.74 -13.41
CA LYS A 381 -12.35 -37.55 -14.83
C LYS A 381 -11.24 -36.54 -15.00
N LEU A 382 -10.40 -36.74 -16.02
CA LEU A 382 -9.34 -35.77 -16.34
C LEU A 382 -9.97 -34.44 -16.75
N ASN A 383 -9.43 -33.33 -16.24
CA ASN A 383 -9.95 -32.00 -16.54
C ASN A 383 -9.61 -31.60 -17.98
N ASP A 384 -10.59 -31.62 -18.88
CA ASP A 384 -10.37 -31.33 -20.31
C ASP A 384 -9.85 -29.91 -20.59
N ARG A 385 -10.17 -28.94 -19.73
CA ARG A 385 -9.73 -27.55 -19.90
C ARG A 385 -8.32 -27.32 -19.37
N ARG A 386 -7.95 -28.04 -18.30
CA ARG A 386 -6.66 -27.94 -17.61
C ARG A 386 -6.21 -29.33 -17.14
N PRO A 387 -5.77 -30.22 -18.04
CA PRO A 387 -5.43 -31.60 -17.70
C PRO A 387 -4.11 -31.73 -16.93
N VAL A 388 -3.31 -30.65 -16.90
CA VAL A 388 -2.04 -30.56 -16.15
C VAL A 388 -2.09 -29.37 -15.21
N LYS A 389 -1.71 -29.59 -13.95
CA LYS A 389 -1.53 -28.54 -12.93
C LYS A 389 -0.08 -28.50 -12.46
N GLY A 390 0.41 -27.30 -12.14
CA GLY A 390 1.75 -27.09 -11.59
C GLY A 390 1.69 -26.67 -10.13
N SER A 391 2.62 -27.17 -9.32
CA SER A 391 2.76 -26.84 -7.89
C SER A 391 4.24 -26.82 -7.47
N TRP A 392 4.55 -26.07 -6.41
CA TRP A 392 5.87 -26.03 -5.79
C TRP A 392 6.06 -27.16 -4.77
N ILE A 393 7.25 -27.72 -4.73
CA ILE A 393 7.82 -28.42 -3.58
C ILE A 393 8.97 -27.57 -3.06
N ARG A 394 8.82 -27.11 -1.82
CA ARG A 394 9.85 -26.33 -1.12
C ARG A 394 10.57 -27.22 -0.12
N TYR A 395 11.88 -27.39 -0.28
CA TYR A 395 12.65 -28.33 0.55
C TYR A 395 13.28 -27.66 1.78
N GLU A 396 13.39 -26.33 1.79
CA GLU A 396 13.96 -25.54 2.89
C GLU A 396 12.89 -25.11 3.93
N GLU A 397 11.60 -25.41 3.73
CA GLU A 397 10.48 -25.10 4.63
C GLU A 397 9.88 -26.42 5.17
N GLU A 398 9.55 -26.51 6.46
CA GLU A 398 9.14 -27.76 7.16
C GLU A 398 7.83 -28.42 6.63
N GLU A 399 7.11 -27.81 5.67
CA GLU A 399 5.95 -28.41 4.99
C GLU A 399 5.92 -28.21 3.45
N LYS A 400 6.50 -29.20 2.77
CA LYS A 400 5.97 -30.03 1.65
C LYS A 400 4.67 -29.56 0.95
N PHE A 401 4.82 -29.05 -0.28
CA PHE A 401 3.80 -28.78 -1.32
C PHE A 401 3.00 -27.46 -1.20
N LYS A 402 3.09 -26.60 -2.23
CA LYS A 402 2.38 -25.32 -2.33
C LYS A 402 1.84 -25.08 -3.74
N GLU A 403 0.58 -24.66 -3.88
CA GLU A 403 0.01 -24.32 -5.18
C GLU A 403 0.65 -23.04 -5.78
N LEU A 404 0.74 -22.99 -7.11
CA LEU A 404 1.19 -21.78 -7.81
C LEU A 404 0.18 -20.64 -7.65
N THR A 405 0.65 -19.43 -7.34
CA THR A 405 -0.19 -18.23 -7.29
C THR A 405 -0.72 -17.84 -8.68
N SER A 406 -1.78 -17.02 -8.73
CA SER A 406 -2.34 -16.53 -10.00
C SER A 406 -1.33 -15.80 -10.89
N ILE A 407 -0.34 -15.13 -10.28
CA ILE A 407 0.73 -14.43 -11.00
C ILE A 407 1.71 -15.45 -11.60
N GLU A 408 2.19 -16.41 -10.81
CA GLU A 408 3.10 -17.45 -11.27
C GLU A 408 2.47 -18.31 -12.37
N GLN A 409 1.19 -18.66 -12.24
CA GLN A 409 0.44 -19.39 -13.27
C GLN A 409 0.33 -18.58 -14.57
N LYS A 410 0.15 -17.27 -14.50
CA LYS A 410 -0.09 -16.43 -15.69
C LYS A 410 1.19 -16.04 -16.43
N PHE A 411 2.31 -15.87 -15.70
CA PHE A 411 3.53 -15.27 -16.26
C PHE A 411 4.77 -16.16 -16.21
N ALA A 412 4.80 -17.22 -15.40
CA ALA A 412 5.99 -18.05 -15.22
C ALA A 412 5.70 -19.55 -15.41
N TYR A 413 5.35 -20.25 -14.34
CA TYR A 413 5.32 -21.72 -14.26
C TYR A 413 4.02 -22.37 -14.71
N GLY A 414 3.01 -21.58 -15.10
CA GLY A 414 1.76 -22.13 -15.61
C GLY A 414 1.89 -22.82 -16.97
N VAL A 415 0.81 -23.50 -17.35
CA VAL A 415 0.69 -24.25 -18.60
C VAL A 415 -0.49 -23.75 -19.43
N LYS A 416 -0.33 -23.75 -20.75
CA LYS A 416 -1.41 -23.58 -21.71
C LYS A 416 -1.72 -24.94 -22.34
N CYS A 417 -3.00 -25.26 -22.44
CA CYS A 417 -3.49 -26.51 -23.00
C CYS A 417 -4.26 -26.25 -24.30
N LYS A 418 -4.08 -27.13 -25.28
CA LYS A 418 -4.92 -27.25 -26.48
C LYS A 418 -5.26 -28.73 -26.68
N SER A 419 -6.54 -29.09 -26.69
CA SER A 419 -6.96 -30.46 -27.01
C SER A 419 -6.67 -30.78 -28.49
N LEU A 420 -6.18 -31.99 -28.74
CA LEU A 420 -5.90 -32.53 -30.07
C LEU A 420 -6.93 -33.57 -30.52
N GLY A 421 -7.90 -33.92 -29.66
CA GLY A 421 -8.83 -35.04 -29.87
C GLY A 421 -8.27 -36.37 -29.35
N ASN A 422 -9.12 -37.41 -29.26
CA ASN A 422 -8.74 -38.76 -28.81
C ASN A 422 -8.00 -38.80 -27.45
N GLU A 423 -8.42 -37.97 -26.50
CA GLU A 423 -7.79 -37.83 -25.18
C GLU A 423 -6.31 -37.39 -25.22
N GLU A 424 -5.87 -36.74 -26.31
CA GLU A 424 -4.56 -36.14 -26.44
C GLU A 424 -4.60 -34.62 -26.28
N TYR A 425 -3.56 -34.05 -25.66
CA TYR A 425 -3.45 -32.61 -25.41
C TYR A 425 -2.05 -32.10 -25.72
N GLU A 426 -1.97 -30.95 -26.40
CA GLU A 426 -0.74 -30.17 -26.52
C GLU A 426 -0.64 -29.21 -25.33
N ILE A 427 0.44 -29.36 -24.56
CA ILE A 427 0.76 -28.56 -23.37
C ILE A 427 1.97 -27.68 -23.67
N ARG A 428 1.88 -26.39 -23.34
CA ARG A 428 3.00 -25.44 -23.44
C ARG A 428 3.25 -24.75 -22.12
N LEU A 429 4.49 -24.75 -21.66
CA LEU A 429 4.91 -23.94 -20.51
C LEU A 429 4.82 -22.45 -20.88
N VAL A 430 4.27 -21.63 -19.98
CA VAL A 430 4.16 -20.18 -20.19
C VAL A 430 5.53 -19.53 -20.40
N ALA A 431 6.52 -19.96 -19.61
CA ALA A 431 7.90 -19.50 -19.70
C ALA A 431 8.64 -19.90 -21.00
N TYR A 432 8.23 -20.98 -21.68
CA TYR A 432 8.93 -21.45 -22.89
C TYR A 432 7.99 -22.11 -23.91
N LYS A 433 7.26 -21.28 -24.66
CA LYS A 433 6.24 -21.72 -25.63
C LYS A 433 6.78 -22.43 -26.87
N LYS A 434 8.10 -22.39 -27.10
CA LYS A 434 8.78 -23.01 -28.26
C LYS A 434 8.90 -24.53 -28.13
N LEU A 435 8.71 -25.08 -26.93
CA LEU A 435 8.73 -26.52 -26.67
C LEU A 435 7.30 -27.02 -26.43
N PRO A 436 6.60 -27.53 -27.46
CA PRO A 436 5.34 -28.22 -27.26
C PRO A 436 5.57 -29.56 -26.57
N LEU A 437 4.75 -29.84 -25.57
CA LEU A 437 4.69 -31.12 -24.87
C LEU A 437 3.38 -31.81 -25.21
N TYR A 438 3.36 -33.14 -25.30
CA TYR A 438 2.19 -33.90 -25.69
C TYR A 438 1.77 -34.82 -24.54
N LEU A 439 0.59 -34.57 -23.97
CA LEU A 439 -0.03 -35.44 -22.98
C LEU A 439 -0.89 -36.48 -23.70
N LYS A 440 -0.54 -37.76 -23.56
CA LYS A 440 -1.30 -38.88 -24.12
C LYS A 440 -1.09 -40.16 -23.32
N LYS A 441 -1.95 -41.16 -23.53
CA LYS A 441 -1.80 -42.48 -22.90
C LYS A 441 -0.62 -43.23 -23.52
N SER A 442 0.21 -43.84 -22.68
CA SER A 442 1.28 -44.73 -23.13
C SER A 442 0.70 -46.00 -23.72
N GLU A 443 1.29 -46.48 -24.82
CA GLU A 443 0.87 -47.73 -25.46
C GLU A 443 1.09 -48.94 -24.54
N SER A 444 2.10 -48.90 -23.67
CA SER A 444 2.49 -50.02 -22.80
C SER A 444 1.65 -50.21 -21.55
N ASP A 445 1.21 -49.13 -20.88
CA ASP A 445 0.51 -49.19 -19.59
C ASP A 445 -0.81 -48.40 -19.55
N GLN A 446 -1.21 -47.79 -20.68
CA GLN A 446 -2.42 -46.98 -20.83
C GLN A 446 -2.51 -45.80 -19.84
N LYS A 447 -1.41 -45.43 -19.16
CA LYS A 447 -1.36 -44.27 -18.27
C LYS A 447 -1.00 -43.01 -19.04
N TYR A 448 -1.56 -41.87 -18.64
CA TYR A 448 -1.18 -40.58 -19.20
C TYR A 448 0.28 -40.28 -18.88
N ARG A 449 1.02 -39.93 -19.93
CA ARG A 449 2.42 -39.53 -19.88
C ARG A 449 2.64 -38.32 -20.77
N ILE A 450 3.71 -37.58 -20.49
CA ILE A 450 4.05 -36.38 -21.25
C ILE A 450 5.28 -36.63 -22.13
N TYR A 451 5.15 -36.27 -23.41
CA TYR A 451 6.15 -36.55 -24.42
C TYR A 451 6.66 -35.27 -25.08
N ILE A 452 7.91 -35.29 -25.51
CA ILE A 452 8.42 -34.34 -26.51
C ILE A 452 8.60 -35.08 -27.83
N LYS A 453 8.46 -34.34 -28.94
CA LYS A 453 8.78 -34.87 -30.27
C LYS A 453 10.20 -34.50 -30.63
N ASP A 454 10.98 -35.49 -31.06
CA ASP A 454 12.30 -35.28 -31.64
C ASP A 454 12.49 -36.18 -32.85
N GLU A 455 12.80 -35.59 -34.00
CA GLU A 455 12.95 -36.31 -35.28
C GLU A 455 11.80 -37.30 -35.58
N GLY A 456 10.57 -36.93 -35.19
CA GLY A 456 9.37 -37.74 -35.38
C GLY A 456 9.13 -38.85 -34.35
N LYS A 457 10.00 -39.00 -33.34
CA LYS A 457 9.86 -39.97 -32.25
C LYS A 457 9.32 -39.33 -30.98
N ASP A 458 8.50 -40.08 -30.24
CA ASP A 458 7.94 -39.66 -28.95
C ASP A 458 8.84 -40.08 -27.79
N LEU A 459 9.23 -39.08 -27.03
CA LEU A 459 10.23 -39.19 -25.98
C LEU A 459 9.60 -38.81 -24.64
N LEU A 460 9.58 -39.74 -23.71
CA LEU A 460 8.94 -39.55 -22.41
C LEU A 460 9.73 -38.54 -21.57
N LEU A 461 9.16 -37.37 -21.28
CA LEU A 461 9.81 -36.35 -20.46
C LEU A 461 9.69 -36.69 -18.97
N LYS A 462 10.82 -36.69 -18.27
CA LYS A 462 10.90 -36.95 -16.82
C LYS A 462 11.26 -35.70 -16.02
N ARG A 463 12.30 -34.99 -16.47
CA ARG A 463 12.84 -33.82 -15.77
C ARG A 463 13.22 -32.73 -16.75
N VAL A 464 12.94 -31.50 -16.36
CA VAL A 464 13.47 -30.28 -16.98
C VAL A 464 14.42 -29.64 -15.98
N PHE A 465 15.66 -29.38 -16.39
CA PHE A 465 16.62 -28.65 -15.58
C PHE A 465 17.03 -27.36 -16.29
N VAL A 466 16.92 -26.22 -15.60
CA VAL A 466 17.23 -24.91 -16.16
C VAL A 466 18.50 -24.37 -15.53
N ARG A 467 19.55 -24.17 -16.34
CA ARG A 467 20.77 -23.50 -15.88
C ARG A 467 20.61 -22.00 -16.00
N VAL A 468 20.70 -21.28 -14.89
CA VAL A 468 20.68 -19.82 -14.80
C VAL A 468 22.08 -19.31 -14.43
N ASN A 469 22.54 -18.27 -15.11
CA ASN A 469 23.79 -17.58 -14.83
C ASN A 469 23.54 -16.05 -14.73
N GLY A 470 23.11 -15.61 -13.55
CA GLY A 470 22.75 -14.20 -13.28
C GLY A 470 21.35 -13.81 -13.78
N GLY A 471 21.07 -12.51 -13.84
CA GLY A 471 19.74 -11.95 -14.11
C GLY A 471 18.98 -11.55 -12.84
N SER A 472 17.82 -10.93 -13.00
CA SER A 472 16.94 -10.56 -11.88
C SER A 472 15.93 -11.68 -11.58
N PHE A 473 15.23 -11.59 -10.45
CA PHE A 473 14.19 -12.56 -10.08
C PHE A 473 13.13 -12.75 -11.18
N TRP A 474 12.75 -11.65 -11.84
CA TRP A 474 11.75 -11.64 -12.91
C TRP A 474 12.32 -11.99 -14.29
N PHE A 475 13.62 -11.80 -14.49
CA PHE A 475 14.30 -12.02 -15.78
C PHE A 475 15.64 -12.76 -15.59
N PRO A 476 15.59 -14.07 -15.26
CA PRO A 476 16.80 -14.87 -15.12
C PRO A 476 17.51 -15.03 -16.47
N LYS A 477 18.84 -14.92 -16.48
CA LYS A 477 19.65 -15.22 -17.67
C LYS A 477 19.83 -16.73 -17.77
N VAL A 478 19.00 -17.39 -18.57
CA VAL A 478 19.07 -18.83 -18.81
C VAL A 478 20.22 -19.13 -19.77
N GLN A 479 21.13 -20.01 -19.37
CA GLN A 479 22.26 -20.46 -20.18
C GLN A 479 21.89 -21.65 -21.06
N TYR A 480 21.21 -22.64 -20.47
CA TYR A 480 20.69 -23.81 -21.20
C TYR A 480 19.54 -24.46 -20.43
N ILE A 481 18.78 -25.28 -21.14
CA ILE A 481 17.72 -26.14 -20.60
C ILE A 481 18.06 -27.58 -20.94
N ASP A 482 18.18 -28.45 -19.92
CA ASP A 482 18.33 -29.88 -20.10
C ASP A 482 16.98 -30.58 -19.95
N LEU A 483 16.59 -31.33 -20.96
CA LEU A 483 15.44 -32.22 -20.95
C LEU A 483 15.96 -33.64 -20.74
N ILE A 484 15.53 -34.27 -19.65
CA ILE A 484 15.85 -35.68 -19.39
C ILE A 484 14.63 -36.48 -19.74
N THR A 485 14.85 -37.39 -20.67
CA THR A 485 13.80 -38.12 -21.35
C THR A 485 14.18 -39.58 -21.45
N THR A 486 13.17 -40.44 -21.48
CA THR A 486 13.34 -41.88 -21.66
C THR A 486 12.76 -42.30 -22.99
N ASN A 487 13.46 -43.14 -23.73
CA ASN A 487 12.92 -43.69 -24.97
C ASN A 487 11.82 -44.69 -24.62
N SER A 488 10.63 -44.48 -25.15
CA SER A 488 9.44 -45.27 -24.83
C SER A 488 9.55 -46.75 -25.24
N THR A 489 10.42 -47.08 -26.20
CA THR A 489 10.62 -48.43 -26.75
C THR A 489 11.80 -49.15 -26.10
N THR A 490 12.91 -48.44 -25.83
CA THR A 490 14.15 -49.07 -25.32
C THR A 490 14.39 -48.86 -23.83
N GLY A 491 13.67 -47.95 -23.18
CA GLY A 491 13.86 -47.63 -21.76
C GLY A 491 15.14 -46.86 -21.45
N ILE A 492 15.95 -46.52 -22.46
CA ILE A 492 17.22 -45.80 -22.31
C ILE A 492 16.92 -44.33 -22.02
N GLU A 493 17.55 -43.78 -20.97
CA GLU A 493 17.52 -42.36 -20.67
C GLU A 493 18.53 -41.60 -21.54
N PHE A 494 18.12 -40.42 -22.00
CA PHE A 494 18.98 -39.52 -22.74
C PHE A 494 18.71 -38.07 -22.32
N LEU A 495 19.76 -37.27 -22.38
CA LEU A 495 19.74 -35.86 -22.05
C LEU A 495 19.76 -35.06 -23.36
N LYS A 496 18.76 -34.20 -23.54
CA LYS A 496 18.70 -33.23 -24.63
C LYS A 496 18.90 -31.83 -24.09
N ARG A 497 20.00 -31.18 -24.48
CA ARG A 497 20.30 -29.79 -24.12
C ARG A 497 19.79 -28.82 -25.18
N ILE A 498 19.10 -27.78 -24.72
CA ILE A 498 18.69 -26.63 -25.52
C ILE A 498 19.49 -25.42 -25.05
N ASN A 499 20.33 -24.86 -25.91
CA ASN A 499 21.01 -23.60 -25.64
C ASN A 499 20.05 -22.44 -25.96
N ILE A 500 19.98 -21.45 -25.06
CA ILE A 500 19.05 -20.31 -25.14
C ILE A 500 19.76 -19.05 -25.62
#